data_AF-A0A2R6S6Z6-F1
#
_entry.id   AF-A0A2R6S6Z6-F1
#
_cell.length_a   1.000
_cell.length_b   1.000
_cell.length_c   1.000
_cell.angle_alpha   90.00
_cell.angle_beta   90.00
_cell.angle_gamma   90.00
#
_symmetry.space_group_name_H-M   'P 1'
#
loop_
_entity.id
_entity.type
_entity.pdbx_description
1 polymer ?
#
loop_
_entity_poly.entity_id
_entity_poly.type
_entity_poly.pdbx_seq_one_letter_code
_entity_poly.pdbx_strand_id
1 'polypeptide(L)'
;MALSMRPFHANHANYEDRQDDPLAKVLQPPPDESPDERARREQQQREATRVSLEIDEGIQEARKVYERRKKAVKILLLGAFSRLWGCSRG
;
A
#
# COMPACT_ATOMS: atom_id res chain seq x y z
N MET A 1 19.19 15.94 -29.03
CA MET A 1 17.90 15.84 -28.31
C MET A 1 18.18 15.90 -26.82
N ALA A 2 17.53 16.80 -26.07
CA ALA A 2 17.74 17.01 -24.65
C ALA A 2 17.26 15.78 -23.84
N LEU A 3 18.13 15.22 -22.99
CA LEU A 3 17.70 14.30 -21.93
C LEU A 3 16.84 15.08 -20.94
N SER A 4 15.53 14.90 -21.00
CA SER A 4 14.61 15.46 -20.04
C SER A 4 14.91 14.88 -18.66
N MET A 5 15.24 15.80 -17.77
CA MET A 5 15.44 15.62 -16.34
C MET A 5 14.23 14.88 -15.75
N ARG A 6 14.41 13.59 -15.43
CA ARG A 6 13.36 12.77 -14.82
C ARG A 6 13.17 13.22 -13.37
N PRO A 7 11.99 13.70 -12.95
CA PRO A 7 11.75 14.09 -11.56
C PRO A 7 11.85 12.87 -10.63
N PHE A 8 12.46 13.05 -9.45
CA PHE A 8 12.82 12.02 -8.47
C PHE A 8 11.63 11.28 -7.81
N HIS A 9 10.39 11.52 -8.25
CA HIS A 9 9.15 10.97 -7.68
C HIS A 9 8.28 10.24 -8.70
N ALA A 10 8.89 9.43 -9.56
CA ALA A 10 8.19 8.47 -10.41
C ALA A 10 8.77 7.06 -10.24
N ASN A 11 8.89 6.58 -9.01
CA ASN A 11 9.20 5.17 -8.70
C ASN A 11 7.92 4.32 -8.70
N HIS A 12 7.07 4.47 -9.71
CA HIS A 12 6.31 3.33 -10.21
C HIS A 12 7.06 2.90 -11.44
N ALA A 13 8.16 2.15 -11.24
CA ALA A 13 8.69 1.34 -12.33
C ALA A 13 7.50 0.58 -12.90
N ASN A 14 7.20 0.85 -14.16
CA ASN A 14 6.21 0.10 -14.91
C ASN A 14 6.62 -1.37 -14.74
N TYR A 15 5.75 -2.19 -14.16
CA TYR A 15 6.02 -3.60 -13.92
C TYR A 15 6.07 -4.24 -15.30
N GLU A 16 7.27 -4.28 -15.87
CA GLU A 16 7.56 -4.87 -17.17
C GLU A 16 6.95 -6.28 -17.21
N ASP A 17 6.48 -6.60 -18.40
CA ASP A 17 5.55 -7.67 -18.74
C ASP A 17 5.84 -9.00 -18.01
N ARG A 18 4.92 -9.44 -17.14
CA ARG A 18 4.99 -10.71 -16.40
C ARG A 18 5.07 -11.95 -17.31
N GLN A 19 4.94 -11.79 -18.61
CA GLN A 19 5.02 -12.86 -19.61
C GLN A 19 6.44 -13.44 -19.78
N ASP A 20 7.49 -12.65 -19.47
CA ASP A 20 8.89 -13.07 -19.62
C ASP A 20 9.70 -13.07 -18.33
N ASP A 21 9.04 -13.21 -17.18
CA ASP A 21 9.76 -13.45 -15.93
C ASP A 21 10.22 -14.93 -15.86
N PRO A 22 11.53 -15.22 -15.92
CA PRO A 22 12.04 -16.58 -15.83
C PRO A 22 11.69 -17.23 -14.48
N LEU A 23 11.52 -16.45 -13.40
CA LEU A 23 11.10 -16.96 -12.11
C LEU A 23 9.63 -17.41 -12.14
N ALA A 24 8.77 -16.69 -12.84
CA ALA A 24 7.35 -17.04 -12.99
C ALA A 24 7.15 -18.36 -13.74
N LYS A 25 8.03 -18.68 -14.70
CA LYS A 25 8.02 -19.97 -15.43
C LYS A 25 8.42 -21.15 -14.52
N VAL A 26 9.33 -20.94 -13.58
CA VAL A 26 9.79 -21.96 -12.61
C VAL A 26 8.78 -22.21 -11.49
N LEU A 27 8.07 -21.16 -11.07
CA LEU A 27 7.04 -21.25 -10.02
C LEU A 27 5.71 -21.86 -10.52
N GLN A 28 5.63 -22.25 -11.79
CA GLN A 28 4.43 -22.90 -12.30
C GLN A 28 4.18 -24.23 -11.60
N PRO A 29 2.90 -24.57 -11.38
CA PRO A 29 2.49 -25.91 -10.94
C PRO A 29 3.18 -27.01 -11.74
N PRO A 30 3.75 -28.05 -11.10
CA PRO A 30 4.21 -29.22 -11.83
C PRO A 30 3.02 -29.90 -12.53
N PRO A 31 3.20 -30.42 -13.76
CA PRO A 31 2.11 -31.02 -14.55
C PRO A 31 1.55 -32.33 -13.96
N ASP A 32 2.30 -33.01 -13.09
CA ASP A 32 1.93 -34.28 -12.46
C ASP A 32 1.21 -34.10 -11.10
N GLU A 33 0.47 -33.01 -10.92
CA GLU A 33 -0.23 -32.70 -9.68
C GLU A 33 -1.47 -33.59 -9.49
N SER A 34 -1.51 -34.36 -8.40
CA SER A 34 -2.66 -35.18 -8.03
C SER A 34 -3.89 -34.29 -7.76
N PRO A 35 -5.14 -34.73 -8.05
CA PRO A 35 -6.34 -33.96 -7.73
C PRO A 35 -6.40 -33.49 -6.26
N ASP A 36 -5.84 -34.27 -5.32
CA ASP A 36 -5.74 -33.89 -3.91
C ASP A 36 -4.76 -32.73 -3.65
N GLU A 37 -3.65 -32.67 -4.38
CA GLU A 37 -2.65 -31.60 -4.26
C GLU A 37 -3.18 -30.29 -4.82
N ARG A 38 -3.93 -30.36 -5.92
CA ARG A 38 -4.66 -29.20 -6.47
C ARG A 38 -5.67 -28.65 -5.46
N ALA A 39 -6.44 -29.52 -4.82
CA ALA A 39 -7.41 -29.11 -3.81
C ALA A 39 -6.73 -28.41 -2.60
N ARG A 40 -5.57 -28.92 -2.16
CA ARG A 40 -4.77 -28.29 -1.10
C ARG A 40 -4.27 -26.91 -1.50
N ARG A 41 -3.79 -26.74 -2.75
CA ARG A 41 -3.39 -25.42 -3.27
C ARG A 41 -4.57 -24.44 -3.26
N GLU A 42 -5.74 -24.87 -3.76
CA GLU A 42 -6.91 -24.00 -3.80
C GLU A 42 -7.34 -23.56 -2.39
N GLN A 43 -7.28 -24.48 -1.41
CA GLN A 43 -7.56 -24.14 -0.01
C GLN A 43 -6.58 -23.09 0.51
N GLN A 44 -5.28 -23.29 0.28
CA GLN A 44 -4.24 -22.32 0.67
C GLN A 44 -4.42 -20.96 -0.01
N GLN A 45 -4.81 -20.92 -1.28
CA GLN A 45 -5.09 -19.67 -2.00
C GLN A 45 -6.30 -18.93 -1.42
N ARG A 46 -7.36 -19.66 -1.05
CA ARG A 46 -8.55 -19.09 -0.40
C ARG A 46 -8.20 -18.52 0.97
N GLU A 47 -7.41 -19.24 1.76
CA GLU A 47 -6.92 -18.79 3.06
C GLU A 47 -6.03 -17.54 2.92
N ALA A 48 -5.07 -17.56 1.99
CA ALA A 48 -4.19 -16.43 1.73
C ALA A 48 -4.98 -15.18 1.31
N THR A 49 -6.00 -15.35 0.46
CA THR A 49 -6.88 -14.26 0.03
C THR A 49 -7.69 -13.70 1.20
N ARG A 50 -8.22 -14.58 2.06
CA ARG A 50 -8.97 -14.16 3.26
C ARG A 50 -8.09 -13.34 4.19
N VAL A 51 -6.88 -13.83 4.49
CA VAL A 51 -5.92 -13.12 5.35
C VAL A 51 -5.52 -11.78 4.74
N SER A 52 -5.29 -11.72 3.42
CA SER A 52 -4.97 -10.46 2.74
C SER A 52 -6.09 -9.44 2.90
N LEU A 53 -7.34 -9.86 2.74
CA LEU A 53 -8.51 -8.99 2.88
C LEU A 53 -8.60 -8.43 4.31
N GLU A 54 -8.45 -9.29 5.32
CA GLU A 54 -8.45 -8.88 6.74
C GLU A 54 -7.34 -7.85 7.03
N ILE A 55 -6.14 -8.04 6.45
CA ILE A 55 -5.03 -7.10 6.58
C ILE A 55 -5.36 -5.76 5.92
N ASP A 56 -5.88 -5.77 4.69
CA ASP A 56 -6.21 -4.56 3.95
C ASP A 56 -7.28 -3.73 4.67
N GLU A 57 -8.29 -4.38 5.25
CA GLU A 57 -9.32 -3.73 6.06
C GLU A 57 -8.69 -3.05 7.29
N GLY A 58 -7.85 -3.76 8.04
CA GLY A 58 -7.16 -3.22 9.21
C GLY A 58 -6.26 -2.02 8.88
N ILE A 59 -5.54 -2.07 7.74
CA ILE A 59 -4.69 -0.96 7.27
C ILE A 59 -5.55 0.26 6.94
N GLN A 60 -6.69 0.08 6.28
CA GLN A 60 -7.59 1.18 5.94
C GLN A 60 -8.15 1.87 7.20
N GLU A 61 -8.55 1.10 8.20
CA GLU A 61 -9.03 1.63 9.47
C GLU A 61 -7.94 2.42 10.21
N ALA A 62 -6.75 1.84 10.34
CA ALA A 62 -5.59 2.49 10.95
C ALA A 62 -5.26 3.81 10.25
N ARG A 63 -5.29 3.83 8.90
CA ARG A 63 -5.08 5.03 8.10
C ARG A 63 -6.14 6.10 8.37
N LYS A 64 -7.42 5.74 8.44
CA LYS A 64 -8.51 6.68 8.76
C LYS A 64 -8.31 7.31 10.14
N VAL A 65 -7.94 6.52 11.15
CA VAL A 65 -7.67 7.02 12.51
C VAL A 65 -6.46 7.97 12.51
N TYR A 66 -5.38 7.60 11.83
CA TYR A 66 -4.18 8.43 11.72
C TYR A 66 -4.47 9.79 11.06
N GLU A 67 -5.19 9.79 9.93
CA GLU A 67 -5.56 11.02 9.23
C GLU A 67 -6.45 11.94 10.08
N ARG A 68 -7.38 11.37 10.86
CA ARG A 68 -8.19 12.15 11.82
C ARG A 68 -7.32 12.81 12.89
N ARG A 69 -6.38 12.07 13.49
CA ARG A 69 -5.44 12.60 14.50
C ARG A 69 -4.57 13.70 13.91
N LYS A 70 -4.01 13.50 12.72
CA LYS A 70 -3.18 14.48 12.01
C LYS A 70 -3.94 15.78 11.75
N LYS A 71 -5.20 15.69 11.30
CA LYS A 71 -6.08 16.85 11.10
C LYS A 71 -6.35 17.59 12.41
N ALA A 72 -6.64 16.88 13.50
CA ALA A 72 -6.86 17.49 14.82
C ALA A 72 -5.64 18.26 15.33
N VAL A 73 -4.44 17.68 15.21
CA VAL A 73 -3.18 18.35 15.58
C VAL A 73 -2.93 19.60 14.74
N LYS A 74 -3.20 19.52 13.43
CA LYS A 74 -3.07 20.67 12.53
C LYS A 74 -4.01 21.82 12.93
N ILE A 75 -5.25 21.52 13.31
CA ILE A 75 -6.21 22.53 13.78
C ILE A 75 -5.76 23.16 15.10
N LEU A 76 -5.30 22.33 16.06
CA LEU A 76 -4.82 22.81 17.36
C LEU A 76 -3.66 23.81 17.20
N LEU A 77 -2.71 23.49 16.32
CA LEU A 77 -1.54 24.34 16.07
C LEU A 77 -1.92 25.69 15.44
N LEU A 78 -2.91 25.72 14.55
CA LEU A 78 -3.38 26.95 13.89
C LEU A 78 -4.25 27.82 14.81
N GLY A 79 -5.07 27.20 15.68
CA GLY A 79 -5.92 27.92 16.64
C GLY A 79 -5.17 28.55 17.81
N ALA A 80 -4.04 27.95 18.22
CA ALA A 80 -3.19 28.49 19.28
C ALA A 80 -2.34 29.68 18.82
N PHE A 81 -1.86 29.68 17.57
CA PHE A 81 -1.02 30.76 17.04
C PHE A 81 -1.77 32.10 16.93
N SER A 82 -3.03 32.07 16.47
CA SER A 82 -3.85 33.30 16.39
C SER A 82 -4.17 33.89 17.76
N ARG A 83 -4.36 33.04 18.79
CA ARG A 83 -4.75 33.49 20.13
C ARG A 83 -3.58 34.03 20.97
N LEU A 84 -2.34 33.58 20.71
CA LEU A 84 -1.15 34.04 21.43
C LEU A 84 -0.46 35.25 20.76
N TRP A 85 -0.59 35.44 19.46
CA TRP A 85 0.03 36.59 18.76
C TRP A 85 -0.83 37.86 18.72
N GLY A 86 -2.09 37.81 19.17
CA GLY A 86 -2.97 38.98 19.27
C GLY A 86 -2.79 39.82 20.53
N CYS A 87 -2.05 39.36 21.54
CA CYS A 87 -1.97 40.00 22.86
C CYS A 87 -0.71 40.88 23.07
N SER A 88 0.16 41.02 22.06
CA SER A 88 1.42 41.80 22.16
C SER A 88 1.41 43.12 21.37
N ARG A 89 0.22 43.67 21.05
CA ARG A 89 0.06 44.98 20.37
C ARG A 89 -0.95 45.89 21.10
N GLY A 90 -0.81 45.99 22.42
CA GLY A 90 -1.45 47.00 23.27
C GLY A 90 -0.39 47.69 24.10
#